data_AF-A0A830E092-F1
#
_entry.id   AF-A0A830E092-F1
#
_cell.length_a   1.000
_cell.length_b   1.000
_cell.length_c   1.000
_cell.angle_alpha   90.00
_cell.angle_beta   90.00
_cell.angle_gamma   90.00
#
_symmetry.space_group_name_H-M   'P 1'
#
loop_
_entity.id
_entity.type
_entity.pdbx_description
1 polymer ?
#
loop_
_entity_poly.entity_id
_entity_poly.type
_entity_poly.pdbx_seq_one_letter_code
_entity_poly.pdbx_strand_id
1 'polypeptide(L)'
;MIREALNELERLIRAKASYSTVNARRTALVLRCVASGGNTWSKVVKCVEDFEGTTVSPTSLNNVIKTLERLSIIENYEFLDPTYREAAMRLNVPNY
;
A
#
# COMPACT_ATOMS: atom_id res chain seq x y z
N MET A 1 -1.15 16.46 -11.68
CA MET A 1 -2.11 15.46 -11.17
C MET A 1 -1.37 14.28 -10.53
N ILE A 2 -0.63 13.45 -11.28
CA ILE A 2 0.12 12.31 -10.72
C ILE A 2 1.10 12.71 -9.60
N ARG A 3 1.86 13.80 -9.76
CA ARG A 3 2.80 14.29 -8.72
C ARG A 3 2.10 14.61 -7.40
N GLU A 4 0.88 15.14 -7.44
CA GLU A 4 0.15 15.49 -6.22
C GLU A 4 -0.34 14.22 -5.51
N ALA A 5 -0.93 13.28 -6.27
CA ALA A 5 -1.31 11.98 -5.73
C ALA A 5 -0.11 11.22 -5.13
N LEU A 6 1.06 11.27 -5.79
CA LEU A 6 2.29 10.68 -5.25
C LEU A 6 2.69 11.35 -3.93
N ASN A 7 2.70 12.68 -3.88
CA ASN A 7 3.01 13.42 -2.65
C ASN A 7 2.04 13.07 -1.51
N GLU A 8 0.75 12.88 -1.82
CA GLU A 8 -0.28 12.50 -0.86
C GLU A 8 -0.05 11.09 -0.31
N LEU A 9 0.20 10.10 -1.19
CA LEU A 9 0.55 8.75 -0.77
C LEU A 9 1.82 8.72 0.09
N GLU A 10 2.85 9.48 -0.29
CA GLU A 10 4.07 9.58 0.52
C GLU A 10 3.82 10.25 1.88
N ARG A 11 2.98 11.30 1.93
CA ARG A 11 2.59 11.93 3.21
C ARG A 11 1.85 10.95 4.10
N LEU A 12 0.93 10.15 3.55
CA LEU A 12 0.23 9.09 4.27
C LEU A 12 1.23 8.07 4.86
N ILE A 13 2.20 7.61 4.05
CA ILE A 13 3.24 6.66 4.49
C ILE A 13 4.12 7.27 5.59
N ARG A 14 4.59 8.52 5.41
CA ARG A 14 5.39 9.23 6.43
C ARG A 14 4.61 9.44 7.73
N ALA A 15 3.33 9.80 7.65
CA ALA A 15 2.48 9.95 8.82
C ALA A 15 2.25 8.62 9.56
N LYS A 16 2.26 7.47 8.88
CA LYS A 16 2.25 6.16 9.55
C LYS A 16 3.59 5.85 10.21
N ALA A 17 4.69 6.27 9.60
CA ALA A 17 6.04 5.96 10.07
C ALA A 17 6.36 6.60 11.43
N SER A 18 5.70 7.71 11.79
CA SER A 18 5.85 8.32 13.13
C SER A 18 5.34 7.44 14.28
N TYR A 19 4.55 6.41 13.98
CA TYR A 19 4.02 5.48 14.98
C TYR A 19 4.45 4.02 14.74
N SER A 20 4.62 3.62 13.48
CA SER A 20 5.06 2.27 13.12
C SER A 20 5.71 2.24 11.74
N THR A 21 7.03 2.06 11.70
CA THR A 21 7.81 1.90 10.46
C THR A 21 7.40 0.65 9.69
N VAL A 22 7.07 -0.44 10.38
CA VAL A 22 6.56 -1.69 9.79
C VAL A 22 5.25 -1.45 9.04
N ASN A 23 4.26 -0.81 9.68
CA ASN A 23 2.98 -0.53 9.02
C ASN A 23 3.10 0.51 7.90
N ALA A 24 4.02 1.48 8.03
CA ALA A 24 4.32 2.43 6.97
C ALA A 24 4.87 1.72 5.72
N ARG A 25 5.88 0.86 5.90
CA ARG A 25 6.44 0.02 4.82
C ARG A 25 5.38 -0.88 4.19
N ARG A 26 4.58 -1.57 5.00
CA ARG A 26 3.47 -2.42 4.50
C ARG A 26 2.41 -1.62 3.74
N THR A 27 2.11 -0.40 4.16
CA THR A 27 1.20 0.49 3.42
C THR A 27 1.73 0.79 2.02
N ALA A 28 3.03 1.12 1.91
CA ALA A 28 3.68 1.34 0.62
C ALA A 28 3.66 0.07 -0.25
N LEU A 29 3.95 -1.10 0.35
CA LEU A 29 3.93 -2.39 -0.34
C LEU A 29 2.54 -2.76 -0.84
N VAL A 30 1.50 -2.65 -0.01
CA VAL A 30 0.12 -2.94 -0.41
C VAL A 30 -0.31 -2.07 -1.57
N LEU A 31 -0.05 -0.76 -1.53
CA LEU A 31 -0.36 0.16 -2.63
C LEU A 31 0.35 -0.28 -3.93
N ARG A 32 1.64 -0.61 -3.86
CA ARG A 32 2.40 -1.12 -5.01
C ARG A 32 1.87 -2.45 -5.54
N CYS A 33 1.60 -3.40 -4.65
CA CYS A 33 1.11 -4.73 -4.99
C CYS A 33 -0.27 -4.70 -5.64
N VAL A 34 -1.17 -3.83 -5.14
CA VAL A 34 -2.46 -3.61 -5.79
C VAL A 34 -2.26 -2.97 -7.17
N ALA A 35 -1.38 -1.97 -7.28
CA ALA A 35 -1.15 -1.28 -8.54
C ALA A 35 -0.56 -2.19 -9.63
N SER A 36 0.26 -3.18 -9.22
CA SER A 36 0.88 -4.17 -10.10
C SER A 36 -0.03 -5.37 -10.45
N GLY A 37 -1.30 -5.37 -10.02
CA GLY A 37 -2.28 -6.41 -10.39
C GLY A 37 -2.66 -7.38 -9.27
N GLY A 38 -2.28 -7.10 -8.02
CA GLY A 38 -2.76 -7.79 -6.84
C GLY A 38 -4.24 -7.47 -6.56
N ASN A 39 -5.14 -8.18 -7.24
CA ASN A 39 -6.59 -7.94 -7.20
C ASN A 39 -7.36 -8.92 -6.28
N THR A 40 -6.66 -9.63 -5.39
CA THR A 40 -7.27 -10.54 -4.41
C THR A 40 -6.40 -10.56 -3.16
N TRP A 41 -6.99 -10.98 -2.02
CA TRP A 41 -6.27 -11.16 -0.76
C TRP A 41 -4.96 -11.95 -0.93
N SER A 42 -5.05 -13.16 -1.51
CA SER A 42 -3.91 -14.06 -1.64
C SER A 42 -2.80 -13.49 -2.52
N LYS A 43 -3.14 -12.78 -3.60
CA LYS A 43 -2.14 -12.11 -4.46
C LYS A 43 -1.44 -10.96 -3.74
N VAL A 44 -2.18 -10.16 -2.97
CA VAL A 44 -1.59 -9.04 -2.22
C VAL A 44 -0.69 -9.56 -1.09
N VAL A 45 -1.15 -10.54 -0.31
CA VAL A 45 -0.34 -11.19 0.73
C VAL A 45 0.96 -11.73 0.13
N LYS A 46 0.85 -12.55 -0.93
CA LYS A 46 2.02 -13.12 -1.59
C LYS A 46 2.99 -12.06 -2.08
N CYS A 47 2.50 -11.03 -2.76
CA CYS A 47 3.34 -9.93 -3.24
C CYS A 47 4.08 -9.22 -2.09
N VAL A 48 3.40 -8.95 -0.97
CA VAL A 48 4.01 -8.30 0.20
C VAL A 48 5.06 -9.21 0.86
N GLU A 49 4.76 -10.50 1.02
CA GLU A 49 5.69 -11.49 1.58
C GLU A 49 6.92 -11.69 0.69
N ASP A 50 6.75 -11.69 -0.64
CA ASP A 50 7.84 -11.75 -1.61
C ASP A 50 8.78 -10.53 -1.47
N PHE A 51 8.24 -9.35 -1.15
CA PHE A 51 9.04 -8.15 -0.86
C PHE A 51 9.68 -8.13 0.54
N GLU A 52 9.03 -8.69 1.56
CA GLU A 52 9.58 -8.75 2.92
C GLU A 52 10.54 -9.93 3.12
N GLY A 53 10.45 -10.99 2.30
CA GLY A 53 11.23 -12.23 2.46
C GLY A 53 10.79 -13.09 3.64
N THR A 54 9.61 -12.81 4.20
CA THR A 54 9.06 -13.45 5.39
C THR A 54 7.53 -13.40 5.34
N THR A 55 6.89 -14.32 6.08
CA THR A 55 5.44 -14.34 6.22
C THR A 55 4.92 -13.13 7.00
N VAL A 56 3.78 -12.60 6.59
CA VAL A 56 3.15 -11.45 7.25
C VAL A 56 1.93 -11.87 8.06
N SER A 57 1.70 -11.19 9.19
CA SER A 57 0.49 -11.41 9.99
C SER A 57 -0.76 -11.02 9.17
N PRO A 58 -1.75 -11.93 9.01
CA PRO A 58 -3.00 -11.63 8.30
C PRO A 58 -3.71 -10.40 8.88
N THR A 59 -3.76 -10.28 10.20
CA THR A 59 -4.42 -9.15 10.88
C THR A 59 -3.72 -7.82 10.57
N SER A 60 -2.39 -7.80 10.56
CA SER A 60 -1.62 -6.59 10.25
C SER A 60 -1.89 -6.12 8.81
N LEU A 61 -1.87 -7.03 7.84
CA LEU A 61 -2.08 -6.66 6.44
C LEU A 61 -3.54 -6.29 6.15
N ASN A 62 -4.50 -7.00 6.75
CA ASN A 62 -5.91 -6.68 6.65
C ASN A 62 -6.23 -5.28 7.20
N ASN A 63 -5.59 -4.89 8.32
CA ASN A 63 -5.75 -3.53 8.87
C ASN A 63 -5.22 -2.45 7.91
N VAL A 64 -4.14 -2.72 7.18
CA VAL A 64 -3.61 -1.80 6.16
C VAL A 64 -4.63 -1.63 5.03
N ILE A 65 -5.13 -2.74 4.47
CA ILE A 65 -6.13 -2.74 3.39
C ILE A 65 -7.39 -2.00 3.83
N LYS A 66 -7.97 -2.36 4.98
CA LYS A 66 -9.16 -1.69 5.53
C LYS A 66 -8.96 -0.20 5.76
N THR A 67 -7.73 0.22 6.12
CA THR A 67 -7.42 1.64 6.24
C THR A 67 -7.43 2.34 4.89
N LEU A 68 -6.86 1.73 3.85
CA LEU A 68 -6.86 2.29 2.50
C LEU A 68 -8.26 2.36 1.90
N GLU A 69 -9.12 1.37 2.20
CA GLU A 69 -10.55 1.38 1.86
C GLU A 69 -11.29 2.53 2.53
N ARG A 70 -11.11 2.71 3.85
CA ARG A 70 -11.72 3.81 4.59
C ARG A 70 -11.27 5.19 4.09
N LEU A 71 -10.05 5.29 3.56
CA LEU A 71 -9.51 6.51 2.95
C LEU A 71 -9.96 6.71 1.50
N SER A 72 -10.78 5.80 0.94
CA SER A 72 -11.23 5.86 -0.46
C SER A 72 -10.07 5.88 -1.47
N ILE A 73 -8.96 5.23 -1.15
CA ILE A 73 -7.82 5.09 -2.08
C ILE A 73 -8.00 3.83 -2.93
N ILE A 74 -8.40 2.74 -2.29
CA ILE A 74 -8.74 1.47 -2.95
C ILE A 74 -10.09 0.97 -2.47
N GLU A 75 -10.74 0.11 -3.23
CA GLU A 75 -11.87 -0.71 -2.81
C GLU A 75 -11.79 -2.06 -3.51
N ASN A 76 -12.04 -3.16 -2.79
CA ASN A 76 -11.96 -4.51 -3.37
C ASN A 76 -10.67 -4.80 -4.15
N TYR A 77 -9.53 -4.31 -3.64
CA TYR A 77 -8.21 -4.43 -4.28
C TYR A 77 -8.08 -3.72 -5.64
N GLU A 78 -8.87 -2.67 -5.87
CA GLU A 78 -8.77 -1.80 -7.04
C GLU A 78 -8.65 -0.35 -6.60
N PHE A 79 -7.88 0.46 -7.34
CA PHE A 79 -7.80 1.89 -7.06
C PHE A 79 -9.08 2.59 -7.53
N LEU A 80 -9.66 3.41 -6.67
CA LEU A 80 -10.85 4.19 -7.01
C LEU A 80 -10.55 5.32 -8.01
N ASP A 81 -9.30 5.78 -8.06
CA ASP A 81 -8.81 6.74 -9.05
C ASP A 81 -7.53 6.20 -9.74
N PRO A 82 -7.53 6.10 -11.08
CA PRO A 82 -6.36 5.62 -11.83
C PRO A 82 -5.09 6.47 -11.61
N THR A 83 -5.23 7.75 -11.25
CA THR A 83 -4.11 8.63 -10.88
C THR A 83 -3.36 8.11 -9.65
N TYR A 84 -4.09 7.58 -8.66
CA TYR A 84 -3.49 6.97 -7.48
C TYR A 84 -2.82 5.64 -7.79
N ARG A 85 -3.40 4.84 -8.71
CA ARG A 85 -2.74 3.63 -9.21
C ARG A 85 -1.39 3.95 -9.84
N GLU A 86 -1.38 4.96 -10.70
CA GLU A 86 -0.20 5.46 -11.38
C GLU A 86 0.85 6.04 -10.42
N ALA A 87 0.41 6.77 -9.39
CA ALA A 87 1.28 7.25 -8.33
C ALA A 87 1.88 6.09 -7.53
N ALA A 88 1.06 5.09 -7.19
CA ALA A 88 1.48 3.92 -6.42
C ALA A 88 2.54 3.08 -7.14
N MET A 89 2.49 2.96 -8.47
CA MET A 89 3.56 2.29 -9.24
C MET A 89 4.92 3.00 -9.08
N ARG A 90 4.91 4.33 -8.89
CA ARG A 90 6.10 5.18 -8.75
C ARG A 90 6.55 5.37 -7.30
N LEU A 91 5.80 4.85 -6.33
CA LEU A 91 6.18 4.93 -4.91
C LEU A 91 7.52 4.26 -4.66
N ASN A 92 8.37 4.95 -3.90
CA ASN A 92 9.55 4.35 -3.30
C ASN A 92 9.14 3.64 -2.00
N VAL A 93 9.46 2.35 -1.87
CA VAL A 93 9.17 1.59 -0.66
C VAL A 93 10.26 1.91 0.37
N PRO A 94 9.91 2.48 1.54
CA PRO A 94 10.91 2.78 2.56
C PRO A 94 11.58 1.50 3.09
N ASN A 95 12.90 1.55 3.21
CA ASN A 95 13.69 0.54 3.91
C ASN A 95 14.17 1.18 5.23
N TYR A 96 13.34 1.08 6.26
CA TYR A 96 13.67 1.50 7.63
C TYR A 96 14.63 0.52 8.30
#